data_AF-A0A958XRS9-F1
#
_entry.id   AF-A0A958XRS9-F1
#
_cell.length_a   1.000
_cell.length_b   1.000
_cell.length_c   1.000
_cell.angle_alpha   90.00
_cell.angle_beta   90.00
_cell.angle_gamma   90.00
#
_symmetry.space_group_name_H-M   'P 1'
#
loop_
_entity.id
_entity.type
_entity.pdbx_description
1 polymer ?
#
loop_
_entity_poly.entity_id
_entity_poly.type
_entity_poly.pdbx_seq_one_letter_code
_entity_poly.pdbx_strand_id
1 'polypeptide(L)'
;MGTKDFTVFRTLIADVYTKAFGEPLAKLPHGKAQTLSWMIHEITGELLSHKSLSNYIHAILKGDPGRINPTDATLSILARFVSGEKETGGRHEMRMGIYAPWYKYRVRVLAGNLAA
;
A
#
# COMPACT_ATOMS: atom_id res chain seq x y z
N MET A 1 5.94 -12.52 -6.70
CA MET A 1 6.06 -11.12 -7.17
C MET A 1 7.42 -10.94 -7.83
N GLY A 2 7.52 -10.28 -8.99
CA GLY A 2 8.81 -10.03 -9.65
C GLY A 2 9.62 -8.93 -8.96
N THR A 3 10.93 -8.82 -9.23
CA THR A 3 11.83 -7.86 -8.56
C THR A 3 11.36 -6.41 -8.66
N LYS A 4 10.93 -5.97 -9.86
CA LYS A 4 10.41 -4.61 -10.07
C LYS A 4 9.14 -4.34 -9.27
N ASP A 5 8.21 -5.29 -9.27
CA ASP A 5 6.96 -5.16 -8.52
C ASP A 5 7.21 -5.20 -7.01
N PHE A 6 8.22 -5.96 -6.55
CA PHE A 6 8.64 -5.95 -5.15
C PHE A 6 9.21 -4.60 -4.72
N THR A 7 10.02 -3.95 -5.58
CA THR A 7 10.48 -2.58 -5.32
C THR A 7 9.32 -1.61 -5.21
N VAL A 8 8.35 -1.65 -6.14
CA VAL A 8 7.16 -0.79 -6.07
C VAL A 8 6.34 -1.07 -4.80
N PHE A 9 6.16 -2.33 -4.44
CA PHE A 9 5.45 -2.72 -3.23
C PHE A 9 6.16 -2.23 -1.96
N ARG A 10 7.49 -2.34 -1.90
CA ARG A 10 8.29 -1.79 -0.80
C ARG A 10 8.11 -0.28 -0.68
N THR A 11 8.15 0.45 -1.78
CA THR A 11 7.90 1.90 -1.78
C THR A 11 6.48 2.21 -1.29
N LEU A 12 5.47 1.46 -1.74
CA LEU A 12 4.09 1.63 -1.29
C LEU A 12 3.95 1.45 0.22
N ILE A 13 4.51 0.38 0.77
CA ILE A 13 4.44 0.13 2.21
C ILE A 13 5.24 1.18 3.01
N ALA A 14 6.35 1.67 2.49
CA ALA A 14 7.09 2.77 3.11
C ALA A 14 6.25 4.05 3.14
N ASP A 15 5.61 4.43 2.03
CA ASP A 15 4.73 5.59 1.95
C ASP A 15 3.53 5.45 2.89
N VAL A 16 2.92 4.27 2.99
CA VAL A 16 1.84 3.96 3.93
C VAL A 16 2.32 4.17 5.36
N TYR A 17 3.50 3.64 5.71
CA TYR A 17 4.04 3.74 7.06
C TYR A 17 4.38 5.19 7.43
N THR A 18 5.04 5.92 6.53
CA THR A 18 5.38 7.33 6.72
C THR A 18 4.12 8.20 6.79
N LYS A 19 3.10 7.95 5.98
CA LYS A 19 1.83 8.67 6.08
C LYS A 19 1.13 8.42 7.42
N ALA A 20 1.16 7.19 7.92
CA ALA A 20 0.50 6.84 9.17
C ALA A 20 1.22 7.40 10.40
N PHE A 21 2.55 7.40 10.40
CA PHE A 21 3.33 7.62 11.63
C PHE A 21 4.35 8.76 11.55
N GLY A 22 4.57 9.36 10.38
CA GLY A 22 5.57 10.41 10.19
C GLY A 22 7.03 9.93 10.33
N GLU A 23 7.26 8.61 10.28
CA GLU A 23 8.57 7.99 10.47
C GLU A 23 8.96 7.07 9.30
N PRO A 24 10.27 6.80 9.09
CA PRO A 24 10.71 5.80 8.12
C PRO A 24 10.20 4.40 8.44
N LEU A 25 10.06 3.56 7.42
CA LEU A 25 9.61 2.17 7.56
C LEU A 25 10.47 1.40 8.57
N ALA A 26 9.83 0.90 9.62
CA ALA A 26 10.45 0.13 10.70
C ALA A 26 9.62 -1.10 11.06
N LYS A 27 10.11 -1.90 12.00
CA LYS A 27 9.35 -3.04 12.55
C LYS A 27 8.05 -2.50 13.16
N LEU A 28 6.91 -3.07 12.76
CA LEU A 28 5.59 -2.64 13.19
C LEU A 28 5.17 -3.40 14.48
N PRO A 29 5.13 -2.75 15.66
CA PRO A 29 4.60 -3.37 16.87
C PRO A 29 3.10 -3.64 16.76
N HIS A 30 2.58 -4.58 17.55
CA HIS A 30 1.18 -5.00 17.47
C HIS A 30 0.19 -3.83 17.59
N GLY A 31 0.39 -2.93 18.56
CA GLY A 31 -0.45 -1.75 18.75
C GLY A 31 -0.47 -0.84 17.53
N LYS A 32 0.71 -0.51 16.96
CA LYS A 32 0.79 0.27 15.71
C LYS A 32 0.13 -0.45 14.54
N ALA A 33 0.18 -1.79 14.49
CA ALA A 33 -0.47 -2.54 13.43
C ALA A 33 -2.00 -2.41 13.47
N GLN A 34 -2.58 -2.41 14.67
CA GLN A 34 -4.00 -2.16 14.87
C GLN A 34 -4.35 -0.72 14.49
N THR A 35 -3.55 0.26 14.95
CA THR A 35 -3.74 1.67 14.57
C THR A 35 -3.69 1.86 13.06
N LEU A 36 -2.72 1.27 12.37
CA LEU A 36 -2.59 1.37 10.91
C LEU A 36 -3.82 0.80 10.19
N SER A 37 -4.30 -0.36 10.65
CA SER A 37 -5.51 -1.01 10.13
C SER A 37 -6.73 -0.07 10.24
N TRP A 38 -6.89 0.59 11.39
CA TRP A 38 -7.96 1.57 11.60
C TRP A 38 -7.82 2.81 10.73
N MET A 39 -6.63 3.41 10.65
CA MET A 39 -6.40 4.60 9.82
C MET A 39 -6.67 4.32 8.34
N ILE A 40 -6.31 3.13 7.84
CA ILE A 40 -6.64 2.72 6.47
C ILE A 40 -8.15 2.64 6.28
N HIS A 41 -8.86 2.07 7.23
CA HIS A 41 -10.31 1.96 7.20
C HIS A 41 -10.99 3.34 7.23
N GLU A 42 -10.56 4.24 8.12
CA GLU A 42 -11.11 5.60 8.22
C GLU A 42 -10.97 6.42 6.94
N ILE A 43 -9.82 6.29 6.26
CA ILE A 43 -9.57 7.05 5.03
C ILE A 43 -10.26 6.40 3.84
N THR A 44 -10.19 5.08 3.72
CA THR A 44 -10.51 4.40 2.47
C THR A 44 -11.86 3.69 2.47
N GLY A 45 -12.51 3.55 3.63
CA GLY A 45 -13.74 2.75 3.79
C GLY A 45 -13.51 1.23 3.80
N GLU A 46 -12.26 0.77 3.60
CA GLU A 46 -11.93 -0.65 3.48
C GLU A 46 -11.02 -1.13 4.61
N LEU A 47 -11.33 -2.29 5.17
CA LEU A 47 -10.56 -2.86 6.28
C LEU A 47 -9.46 -3.81 5.78
N LEU A 48 -8.21 -3.46 6.06
CA LEU A 48 -7.08 -4.38 5.91
C LEU A 48 -6.66 -4.95 7.27
N SER A 49 -6.51 -6.28 7.34
CA SER A 49 -6.10 -6.95 8.57
C SER A 49 -4.72 -6.48 9.06
N HIS A 50 -4.62 -6.12 10.33
CA HIS A 50 -3.34 -5.82 11.00
C HIS A 50 -2.32 -6.98 10.89
N LYS A 51 -2.79 -8.23 10.76
CA LYS A 51 -1.92 -9.40 10.55
C LYS A 51 -1.27 -9.34 9.17
N SER A 52 -2.05 -9.06 8.12
CA SER A 52 -1.52 -8.92 6.75
C SER A 52 -0.52 -7.76 6.67
N LEU A 53 -0.86 -6.61 7.25
CA LEU A 53 0.03 -5.44 7.31
C LEU A 53 1.36 -5.76 8.03
N SER A 54 1.29 -6.49 9.15
CA SER A 54 2.50 -6.94 9.88
C SER A 54 3.35 -7.89 9.03
N ASN A 55 2.71 -8.84 8.34
CA ASN A 55 3.41 -9.80 7.47
C ASN A 55 4.10 -9.10 6.29
N TYR A 56 3.44 -8.12 5.67
CA TYR A 56 4.02 -7.35 4.57
C TYR A 56 5.26 -6.58 4.99
N ILE A 57 5.18 -5.83 6.09
CA ILE A 57 6.31 -5.07 6.62
C ILE A 57 7.45 -6.01 7.00
N HIS A 58 7.15 -7.11 7.70
CA HIS A 58 8.17 -8.08 8.09
C HIS A 58 8.87 -8.71 6.89
N ALA A 59 8.13 -9.09 5.85
CA ALA A 59 8.71 -9.68 4.64
C ALA A 59 9.54 -8.66 3.83
N ILE A 60 9.11 -7.38 3.77
CA ILE A 60 9.90 -6.29 3.18
C ILE A 60 11.21 -6.08 3.94
N LEU A 61 11.16 -5.99 5.27
CA LEU A 61 12.36 -5.78 6.09
C LEU A 61 13.35 -6.94 5.99
N LYS A 62 12.87 -8.16 5.69
CA LYS A 62 13.70 -9.34 5.43
C LYS A 62 14.16 -9.49 3.99
N GLY A 63 13.67 -8.65 3.07
CA GLY A 63 13.97 -8.79 1.64
C GLY A 63 13.42 -10.09 1.03
N ASP A 64 12.29 -10.60 1.55
CA ASP A 64 11.72 -11.89 1.13
C ASP A 64 10.42 -11.69 0.31
N PRO A 65 10.53 -11.46 -1.02
CA PRO A 65 9.36 -11.27 -1.88
C PRO A 65 8.50 -12.53 -2.02
N GLY A 66 9.01 -13.71 -1.67
CA GLY A 66 8.29 -14.98 -1.77
C GLY A 66 7.16 -15.11 -0.74
N ARG A 67 7.22 -14.34 0.35
CA ARG A 67 6.22 -14.33 1.42
C ARG A 67 5.12 -13.28 1.25
N ILE A 68 5.12 -12.58 0.13
CA ILE A 68 4.22 -11.45 -0.15
C ILE A 68 3.38 -11.78 -1.39
N ASN A 69 2.07 -11.85 -1.21
CA ASN A 69 1.12 -12.04 -2.31
C ASN A 69 -0.15 -11.18 -2.13
N PRO A 70 -0.03 -9.83 -2.12
CA PRO A 70 -1.17 -8.93 -2.03
C PRO A 70 -1.98 -8.99 -3.32
N THR A 71 -3.30 -8.93 -3.20
CA THR A 71 -4.19 -8.77 -4.35
C THR A 71 -4.16 -7.34 -4.88
N ASP A 72 -4.54 -7.12 -6.14
CA ASP A 72 -4.72 -5.77 -6.70
C ASP A 72 -5.71 -4.93 -5.88
N ALA A 73 -6.72 -5.55 -5.27
CA ALA A 73 -7.62 -4.90 -4.33
C ALA A 73 -6.87 -4.37 -3.10
N THR A 74 -6.03 -5.21 -2.48
CA THR A 74 -5.18 -4.81 -1.33
C THR A 74 -4.26 -3.65 -1.72
N LEU A 75 -3.61 -3.75 -2.88
CA LEU A 75 -2.71 -2.73 -3.39
C LEU A 75 -3.43 -1.41 -3.66
N SER A 76 -4.67 -1.48 -4.15
CA SER A 76 -5.49 -0.29 -4.41
C SER A 76 -5.94 0.39 -3.12
N ILE A 77 -6.31 -0.37 -2.09
CA ILE A 77 -6.63 0.17 -0.77
C ILE A 77 -5.43 0.93 -0.19
N LEU A 78 -4.24 0.32 -0.22
CA LEU A 78 -3.01 0.95 0.27
C LEU A 78 -2.66 2.20 -0.55
N ALA A 79 -2.81 2.16 -1.88
CA ALA A 79 -2.56 3.31 -2.75
C ALA A 79 -3.53 4.49 -2.45
N ARG A 80 -4.82 4.20 -2.25
CA ARG A 80 -5.82 5.21 -1.82
C ARG A 80 -5.46 5.81 -0.48
N PHE A 81 -5.05 5.00 0.49
CA PHE A 81 -4.60 5.48 1.79
C PHE A 81 -3.46 6.51 1.62
N VAL A 82 -2.44 6.18 0.83
CA VAL A 82 -1.32 7.09 0.53
C VAL A 82 -1.80 8.38 -0.14
N SER A 83 -2.65 8.29 -1.15
CA SER A 83 -3.19 9.45 -1.86
C SER A 83 -4.19 10.27 -1.03
N GLY A 84 -4.77 9.70 0.03
CA GLY A 84 -5.89 10.31 0.76
C GLY A 84 -7.21 10.29 -0.02
N GLU A 85 -7.28 9.45 -1.06
CA GLU A 85 -8.51 9.25 -1.83
C GLU A 85 -9.47 8.41 -1.00
N LYS A 86 -10.68 8.94 -0.78
CA LYS A 86 -11.78 8.17 -0.18
C LYS A 86 -12.35 7.20 -1.20
N GLU A 87 -13.19 6.27 -0.73
CA GLU A 87 -13.98 5.44 -1.63
C GLU A 87 -14.73 6.33 -2.64
N THR A 88 -14.46 6.12 -3.92
CA THR A 88 -15.13 6.79 -5.01
C THR A 88 -16.06 5.79 -5.70
N GLY A 89 -17.34 6.16 -5.83
CA GLY A 89 -18.39 5.42 -6.55
C GLY A 89 -18.79 6.13 -7.85
N GLY A 90 -17.86 6.87 -8.46
CA GLY A 90 -18.16 7.81 -9.54
C GLY A 90 -17.96 7.22 -10.94
N ARG A 91 -18.80 7.63 -11.90
CA ARG A 91 -18.76 7.17 -13.32
C ARG A 91 -17.40 7.30 -14.00
N HIS A 92 -16.49 8.13 -13.51
CA HIS A 92 -15.15 8.33 -14.09
C HIS A 92 -14.20 7.15 -13.80
N GLU A 93 -14.43 6.35 -12.75
CA GLU A 93 -13.66 5.14 -12.43
C GLU A 93 -13.99 3.95 -13.32
N MET A 94 -15.19 3.89 -13.90
CA MET A 94 -15.59 2.82 -14.82
C MET A 94 -14.65 2.65 -16.01
N ARG A 95 -13.86 3.68 -16.36
CA ARG A 95 -12.87 3.63 -17.46
C ARG A 95 -11.52 2.99 -17.09
N MET A 96 -11.14 2.95 -15.81
CA MET A 96 -9.86 2.37 -15.34
C MET A 96 -10.05 1.20 -14.36
N GLY A 97 -11.29 0.94 -13.94
CA GLY A 97 -11.66 -0.13 -13.03
C GLY A 97 -11.36 0.19 -11.56
N ILE A 98 -11.94 -0.62 -10.67
CA ILE A 98 -11.81 -0.55 -9.19
C ILE A 98 -10.35 -0.59 -8.68
N TYR A 99 -9.39 -0.93 -9.53
CA TYR A 99 -7.96 -1.01 -9.19
C TYR A 99 -7.12 0.14 -9.75
N ALA A 100 -7.76 1.15 -10.35
CA ALA A 100 -7.08 2.32 -10.90
C ALA A 100 -6.09 2.99 -9.93
N PRO A 101 -6.38 3.14 -8.62
CA PRO A 101 -5.44 3.75 -7.67
C PRO A 101 -4.09 3.02 -7.62
N TRP A 102 -4.11 1.68 -7.63
CA TRP A 102 -2.88 0.88 -7.66
C TRP A 102 -2.07 1.11 -8.93
N TYR A 103 -2.71 1.02 -10.11
CA TYR A 103 -2.00 1.16 -11.37
C TYR A 103 -1.41 2.57 -11.56
N LYS A 104 -2.15 3.62 -11.14
CA LYS A 104 -1.63 5.00 -11.11
C LYS A 104 -0.40 5.12 -10.20
N TYR A 105 -0.48 4.58 -8.99
CA TYR A 105 0.63 4.59 -8.04
C TYR A 105 1.86 3.85 -8.61
N ARG A 106 1.65 2.66 -9.17
CA ARG A 106 2.70 1.83 -9.77
C ARG A 106 3.42 2.57 -10.89
N VAL A 107 2.68 3.17 -11.82
CA VAL A 107 3.26 3.96 -12.92
C VAL A 107 4.07 5.13 -12.38
N ARG A 108 3.56 5.86 -11.39
CA ARG A 108 4.27 6.99 -10.77
C ARG A 108 5.60 6.57 -10.16
N VAL A 109 5.64 5.48 -9.40
CA VAL A 109 6.88 4.98 -8.78
C VAL A 109 7.87 4.49 -9.85
N LEU A 110 7.40 3.74 -10.85
CA LEU A 110 8.26 3.26 -11.92
C LEU A 110 8.82 4.40 -12.78
N ALA A 111 8.02 5.45 -13.06
CA ALA A 111 8.48 6.63 -13.78
C ALA A 111 9.46 7.46 -12.96
N GLY A 112 9.21 7.64 -11.66
CA GLY A 112 10.13 8.34 -10.75
C GLY A 112 11.49 7.65 -10.62
N ASN A 113 11.50 6.32 -10.56
CA ASN A 113 12.74 5.53 -10.51
C ASN A 113 13.55 5.53 -11.82
N LEU A 114 12.97 5.97 -12.94
CA LEU A 114 13.70 6.12 -14.21
C LEU A 114 14.33 7.52 -14.36
N ALA A 115 13.92 8.48 -13.53
CA ALA A 115 14.38 9.87 -13.57
C ALA A 115 15.43 10.19 -12.48
N ALA A 116 15.74 9.23 -11.60
CA ALA A 116 16.72 9.33 -10.51
C ALA A 116 17.90 8.39 -10.77
#